data_AF-A0A6I7NZ76-F1
#
_entry.id   AF-A0A6I7NZ76-F1
#
_cell.length_a   1.000
_cell.length_b   1.000
_cell.length_c   1.000
_cell.angle_alpha   90.00
_cell.angle_beta   90.00
_cell.angle_gamma   90.00
#
_symmetry.space_group_name_H-M   'P 1'
#
loop_
_entity.id
_entity.type
_entity.pdbx_description
1 polymer ?
#
loop_
_entity_poly.entity_id
_entity_poly.type
_entity_poly.pdbx_seq_one_letter_code
_entity_poly.pdbx_strand_id
1 'polypeptide(L)'
;MLGLFGIFGRSPHLRELERRLHQLDLHPRLLTDALKLTAMKLVMQTHGPSPSDAALHRTAELLAYCVLGETTFSLQNGAELAEAVDRRIRLALDASESLDAELILLTVYAGVIHPSVVEGYGIEVEGSQPS
;
A
#
# COMPACT_ATOMS: atom_id res chain seq x y z
N MET A 1 25.67 13.00 11.89
CA MET A 1 24.95 11.91 12.58
C MET A 1 23.91 11.34 11.61
N LEU A 2 24.30 10.40 10.75
CA LEU A 2 23.40 9.73 9.81
C LEU A 2 23.70 8.23 9.86
N GLY A 3 23.07 7.57 10.82
CA GLY A 3 23.18 6.12 11.03
C GLY A 3 21.79 5.52 11.16
N LEU A 4 21.02 5.48 10.07
CA LEU A 4 19.74 4.77 10.03
C LEU A 4 19.44 4.12 8.67
N PHE A 5 20.47 3.74 7.91
CA PHE A 5 20.29 2.97 6.67
C PHE A 5 20.74 1.50 6.79
N GLY A 6 21.25 1.08 7.96
CA GLY A 6 21.88 -0.24 8.14
C GLY A 6 20.95 -1.41 8.46
N ILE A 7 19.65 -1.20 8.72
CA ILE A 7 18.73 -2.26 9.24
C ILE A 7 17.65 -2.66 8.22
N PHE A 8 17.47 -1.90 7.15
CA PHE A 8 16.27 -2.00 6.30
C PHE A 8 16.34 -3.06 5.20
N GLY A 9 17.54 -3.57 4.84
CA GLY A 9 17.68 -4.45 3.68
C GLY A 9 16.99 -5.81 3.78
N ARG A 10 16.69 -6.31 4.99
CA ARG A 10 16.04 -7.62 5.22
C ARG A 10 15.31 -7.70 6.57
N SER A 11 14.69 -6.62 7.05
CA SER A 11 14.03 -6.63 8.36
C SER A 11 12.94 -7.71 8.41
N PRO A 12 12.74 -8.40 9.55
CA PRO A 12 11.68 -9.40 9.70
C PRO A 12 10.30 -8.86 9.27
N HIS A 13 10.03 -7.58 9.55
CA HIS A 13 8.79 -6.91 9.17
C HIS A 13 8.65 -6.75 7.65
N LEU A 14 9.73 -6.51 6.91
CA LEU A 14 9.68 -6.44 5.44
C LEU A 14 9.37 -7.81 4.82
N ARG A 15 9.99 -8.88 5.31
CA ARG A 15 9.67 -10.24 4.85
C ARG A 15 8.25 -10.63 5.19
N GLU A 16 7.78 -10.20 6.35
CA GLU A 16 6.40 -10.42 6.77
C GLU A 16 5.42 -9.69 5.86
N LEU A 17 5.68 -8.41 5.54
CA LEU A 17 4.88 -7.68 4.56
C LEU A 17 4.87 -8.39 3.19
N GLU A 18 6.04 -8.79 2.67
CA GLU A 18 6.13 -9.53 1.39
C GLU A 18 5.36 -10.84 1.42
N ARG A 19 5.42 -11.58 2.54
CA ARG A 19 4.63 -12.79 2.74
C ARG A 19 3.14 -12.50 2.68
N ARG A 20 2.68 -11.42 3.32
CA ARG A 20 1.27 -11.01 3.29
C ARG A 20 0.81 -10.58 1.89
N LEU A 21 1.64 -9.84 1.17
CA LEU A 21 1.33 -9.46 -0.23
C LEU A 21 1.16 -10.70 -1.10
N HIS A 22 2.08 -11.68 -0.97
CA HIS A 22 1.95 -12.95 -1.68
C HIS A 22 0.70 -13.74 -1.28
N GLN A 23 0.25 -13.66 -0.02
CA GLN A 23 -0.99 -14.29 0.42
C GLN A 23 -2.25 -13.64 -0.16
N LEU A 24 -2.14 -12.39 -0.63
CA LEU A 24 -3.22 -11.63 -1.25
C LEU A 24 -3.15 -11.70 -2.79
N ASP A 25 -2.44 -12.70 -3.32
CA ASP A 25 -2.17 -12.91 -4.75
C ASP A 25 -1.43 -11.76 -5.45
N LEU A 26 -0.85 -10.83 -4.68
CA LEU A 26 0.05 -9.81 -5.21
C LEU A 26 1.49 -10.34 -5.24
N HIS A 27 2.01 -10.61 -6.45
CA HIS A 27 3.39 -11.02 -6.62
C HIS A 27 4.35 -9.88 -6.18
N PRO A 28 5.25 -10.08 -5.20
CA PRO A 28 6.07 -8.99 -4.63
C PRO A 28 6.97 -8.24 -5.62
N ARG A 29 7.24 -8.83 -6.80
CA ARG A 29 8.00 -8.20 -7.91
C ARG A 29 7.24 -7.10 -8.65
N LEU A 30 5.93 -6.99 -8.46
CA LEU A 30 5.13 -5.87 -8.96
C LEU A 30 5.44 -4.58 -8.19
N LEU A 31 6.03 -4.70 -7.00
CA LEU A 31 6.46 -3.57 -6.18
C LEU A 31 7.98 -3.46 -6.20
N THR A 32 8.48 -2.25 -6.42
CA THR A 32 9.92 -1.98 -6.29
C THR A 32 10.37 -2.11 -4.84
N ASP A 33 11.65 -2.42 -4.61
CA ASP A 33 12.21 -2.45 -3.26
C ASP A 33 12.07 -1.10 -2.56
N ALA A 34 12.24 0.00 -3.29
CA ALA A 34 12.05 1.35 -2.78
C ALA A 34 10.62 1.59 -2.27
N LEU A 35 9.60 1.10 -2.99
CA LEU A 35 8.20 1.21 -2.57
C LEU A 35 7.96 0.42 -1.28
N LYS A 36 8.37 -0.85 -1.23
CA LYS A 36 8.18 -1.71 -0.05
C LYS A 36 8.86 -1.13 1.19
N LEU A 37 10.07 -0.60 1.03
CA LEU A 37 10.80 0.07 2.11
C LEU A 37 10.12 1.35 2.56
N THR A 38 9.59 2.14 1.62
CA THR A 38 8.85 3.38 1.94
C THR A 38 7.56 3.05 2.67
N ALA A 39 6.77 2.09 2.18
CA ALA A 39 5.56 1.63 2.87
C ALA A 39 5.87 1.16 4.30
N MET A 40 6.93 0.37 4.49
CA MET A 40 7.36 -0.06 5.82
C MET A 40 7.74 1.12 6.73
N LYS A 41 8.43 2.13 6.19
CA LYS A 41 8.77 3.35 6.93
C LYS A 41 7.51 4.08 7.41
N LEU A 42 6.51 4.25 6.55
CA LEU A 42 5.24 4.90 6.89
C LEU A 42 4.49 4.15 8.00
N VAL A 43 4.43 2.82 7.89
CA VAL A 43 3.85 1.94 8.93
C VAL A 43 4.57 2.11 10.26
N MET A 44 5.91 2.13 10.25
CA MET A 44 6.71 2.30 11.46
C MET A 44 6.62 3.71 12.06
N GLN A 45 6.39 4.74 11.24
CA GLN A 45 6.12 6.10 11.72
C GLN A 45 4.78 6.18 12.44
N THR A 46 3.78 5.46 11.95
CA THR A 46 2.42 5.46 12.52
C THR A 46 2.29 4.56 13.76
N HIS A 47 2.90 3.37 13.74
CA HIS A 47 2.72 2.35 14.77
C HIS A 47 3.98 2.11 15.64
N GLY A 48 5.06 2.85 15.40
CA GLY A 48 6.33 2.68 16.09
C GLY A 48 7.23 1.60 15.47
N PRO A 49 8.40 1.34 16.07
CA PRO A 49 9.45 0.50 15.47
C PRO A 49 9.11 -1.00 15.37
N SER A 50 8.04 -1.45 16.01
CA SER A 50 7.57 -2.84 15.94
C SER A 50 6.06 -2.87 15.70
N PRO A 51 5.63 -2.67 14.43
CA PRO A 51 4.22 -2.69 14.09
C PRO A 51 3.61 -4.07 14.38
N SER A 52 2.34 -4.07 14.78
CA SER A 52 1.59 -5.32 15.02
C SER A 52 1.36 -6.08 13.71
N ASP A 53 1.10 -7.39 13.81
CA ASP A 53 0.75 -8.23 12.66
C ASP A 53 -0.50 -7.70 11.94
N ALA A 54 -1.48 -7.20 12.69
CA ALA A 54 -2.68 -6.58 12.14
C ALA A 54 -2.37 -5.33 11.31
N ALA A 55 -1.42 -4.49 11.73
CA ALA A 55 -1.04 -3.30 10.97
C ALA A 55 -0.35 -3.67 9.65
N LEU A 56 0.54 -4.68 9.67
CA LEU A 56 1.17 -5.20 8.46
C LEU A 56 0.16 -5.84 7.52
N HIS A 57 -0.80 -6.59 8.06
CA HIS A 57 -1.88 -7.19 7.28
C HIS A 57 -2.72 -6.13 6.58
N ARG A 58 -3.19 -5.12 7.33
CA ARG A 58 -3.97 -4.01 6.76
C ARG A 58 -3.21 -3.19 5.73
N THR A 59 -1.90 -3.05 5.89
CA THR A 59 -1.03 -2.41 4.90
C THR A 59 -0.97 -3.24 3.61
N ALA A 60 -0.80 -4.55 3.74
CA ALA A 60 -0.73 -5.46 2.59
C ALA A 60 -2.05 -5.48 1.80
N GLU A 61 -3.19 -5.52 2.48
CA GLU A 61 -4.54 -5.46 1.87
C GLU A 61 -4.71 -4.21 0.99
N LEU A 62 -4.35 -3.05 1.55
CA LEU A 62 -4.49 -1.78 0.84
C LEU A 62 -3.57 -1.71 -0.39
N LEU A 63 -2.30 -2.09 -0.24
CA LEU A 63 -1.35 -2.10 -1.35
C LEU A 63 -1.77 -3.09 -2.44
N ALA A 64 -2.22 -4.29 -2.07
CA ALA A 64 -2.69 -5.29 -3.01
C ALA A 64 -3.94 -4.81 -3.77
N TYR A 65 -4.92 -4.22 -3.07
CA TYR A 65 -6.10 -3.65 -3.73
C TYR A 65 -5.72 -2.52 -4.70
N CYS A 66 -4.85 -1.60 -4.28
CA CYS A 66 -4.41 -0.49 -5.12
C CYS A 66 -3.71 -0.96 -6.40
N VAL A 67 -2.98 -2.08 -6.35
CA VAL A 67 -2.16 -2.57 -7.48
C VAL A 67 -2.90 -3.56 -8.36
N LEU A 68 -3.75 -4.42 -7.79
CA LEU A 68 -4.52 -5.42 -8.53
C LEU A 68 -5.82 -4.85 -9.11
N GLY A 69 -6.36 -3.81 -8.48
CA GLY A 69 -7.69 -3.27 -8.77
C GLY A 69 -8.81 -4.09 -8.14
N GLU A 70 -9.99 -3.48 -8.05
CA GLU A 70 -11.17 -4.03 -7.37
C GLU A 70 -11.56 -5.42 -7.88
N THR A 71 -11.74 -5.59 -9.20
CA THR A 71 -12.22 -6.84 -9.79
C THR A 71 -11.30 -8.01 -9.50
N THR A 72 -9.99 -7.84 -9.75
CA THR A 72 -8.98 -8.89 -9.53
C THR A 72 -8.86 -9.20 -8.04
N PHE A 73 -8.78 -8.16 -7.21
CA PHE A 73 -8.65 -8.32 -5.76
C PHE A 73 -9.87 -9.03 -5.17
N SER A 74 -11.09 -8.65 -5.55
CA SER A 74 -12.33 -9.28 -5.09
C SER A 74 -12.46 -10.72 -5.55
N LEU A 75 -12.01 -11.05 -6.78
CA LEU A 75 -12.03 -12.42 -7.28
C LEU A 75 -11.10 -13.34 -6.48
N GLN A 76 -9.94 -12.84 -6.09
CA GLN A 76 -8.89 -13.62 -5.40
C GLN A 76 -9.11 -13.69 -3.89
N ASN A 77 -9.53 -12.59 -3.28
CA ASN A 77 -9.55 -12.43 -1.82
C ASN A 77 -10.97 -12.36 -1.23
N GLY A 78 -12.00 -12.35 -2.08
CA GLY A 78 -13.41 -12.30 -1.69
C GLY A 78 -13.98 -10.88 -1.60
N ALA A 79 -15.29 -10.78 -1.82
CA ALA A 79 -16.01 -9.51 -1.87
C ALA A 79 -16.03 -8.78 -0.52
N GLU A 80 -16.15 -9.50 0.60
CA GLU A 80 -16.19 -8.88 1.94
C GLU A 80 -14.91 -8.09 2.25
N LEU A 81 -13.75 -8.66 1.91
CA LEU A 81 -12.47 -8.00 2.10
C LEU A 81 -12.31 -6.83 1.12
N ALA A 82 -12.70 -7.00 -0.14
CA ALA A 82 -12.69 -5.93 -1.13
C ALA A 82 -13.53 -4.72 -0.67
N GLU A 83 -14.74 -4.95 -0.17
CA GLU A 83 -15.60 -3.90 0.38
C GLU A 83 -15.00 -3.24 1.63
N ALA A 84 -14.32 -4.01 2.48
CA ALA A 84 -13.65 -3.47 3.66
C ALA A 84 -12.50 -2.52 3.28
N VAL A 85 -11.72 -2.87 2.24
CA VAL A 85 -10.65 -2.02 1.71
C VAL A 85 -11.22 -0.81 0.96
N ASP A 86 -12.30 -0.98 0.18
CA ASP A 86 -13.00 0.13 -0.49
C ASP A 86 -13.43 1.20 0.51
N ARG A 87 -14.08 0.78 1.61
CA ARG A 87 -14.48 1.71 2.68
C ARG A 87 -13.28 2.44 3.29
N ARG A 88 -12.14 1.76 3.45
CA ARG A 88 -10.90 2.39 3.96
C ARG A 88 -10.37 3.44 3.00
N ILE A 89 -10.36 3.16 1.69
CA ILE A 89 -9.92 4.11 0.67
C ILE A 89 -10.80 5.36 0.70
N ARG A 90 -12.13 5.20 0.74
CA ARG A 90 -13.06 6.34 0.83
C ARG A 90 -12.79 7.20 2.07
N LEU A 91 -12.64 6.57 3.24
CA LEU A 91 -12.30 7.28 4.48
C LEU A 91 -10.94 7.98 4.41
N ALA A 92 -9.95 7.37 3.74
CA ALA A 92 -8.63 7.94 3.57
C ALA A 92 -8.64 9.16 2.65
N LEU A 93 -9.51 9.18 1.64
CA LEU A 93 -9.67 10.33 0.74
C LEU A 93 -10.36 11.52 1.44
N ASP A 94 -11.25 11.24 2.39
CA ASP A 94 -11.87 12.26 3.23
C ASP A 94 -10.91 12.81 4.32
N ALA A 95 -9.88 12.04 4.69
CA ALA A 95 -8.93 12.40 5.74
C ALA A 95 -7.61 12.92 5.14
N SER A 96 -7.30 14.20 5.38
CA SER A 96 -6.07 14.83 4.84
C SER A 96 -4.76 14.20 5.34
N GLU A 97 -4.76 13.55 6.50
CA GLU A 97 -3.58 12.91 7.09
C GLU A 97 -3.95 11.54 7.68
N SER A 98 -3.67 10.47 6.92
CA SER A 98 -3.82 9.09 7.40
C SER A 98 -2.78 8.18 6.74
N LEU A 99 -2.39 7.09 7.44
CA LEU A 99 -1.49 6.09 6.87
C LEU A 99 -2.02 5.52 5.56
N ASP A 100 -3.33 5.27 5.48
CA ASP A 100 -3.96 4.76 4.26
C ASP A 100 -3.84 5.77 3.11
N ALA A 101 -4.02 7.07 3.36
CA ALA A 101 -3.84 8.11 2.35
C ALA A 101 -2.38 8.19 1.85
N GLU A 102 -1.40 8.13 2.76
CA GLU A 102 0.01 8.14 2.39
C GLU A 102 0.42 6.89 1.58
N LEU A 103 -0.14 5.73 1.90
CA LEU A 103 0.09 4.49 1.15
C LEU A 103 -0.54 4.54 -0.24
N ILE A 104 -1.77 5.05 -0.37
CA ILE A 104 -2.41 5.26 -1.68
C ILE A 104 -1.56 6.20 -2.53
N LEU A 105 -1.18 7.35 -1.97
CA LEU A 105 -0.34 8.35 -2.64
C LEU A 105 1.02 7.75 -3.07
N LEU A 106 1.62 6.90 -2.25
CA LEU A 106 2.85 6.17 -2.61
C LEU A 106 2.64 5.28 -3.84
N THR A 107 1.51 4.57 -3.96
CA THR A 107 1.23 3.74 -5.15
C THR A 107 1.00 4.56 -6.41
N VAL A 108 0.39 5.74 -6.27
CA VAL A 108 0.23 6.73 -7.35
C VAL A 108 1.59 7.23 -7.84
N TYR A 109 2.43 7.74 -6.94
CA TYR A 109 3.75 8.27 -7.32
C TYR A 109 4.70 7.21 -7.89
N ALA A 110 4.57 5.97 -7.42
CA ALA A 110 5.35 4.86 -7.97
C ALA A 110 4.82 4.35 -9.32
N GLY A 111 3.66 4.83 -9.78
CA GLY A 111 3.04 4.41 -11.04
C GLY A 111 2.56 2.96 -11.05
N VAL A 112 2.26 2.40 -9.87
CA VAL A 112 1.80 0.99 -9.73
C VAL A 112 0.31 0.89 -9.38
N ILE A 113 -0.36 2.01 -9.16
CA ILE A 113 -1.81 2.04 -8.91
C ILE A 113 -2.58 1.57 -10.16
N HIS A 114 -3.56 0.71 -9.97
CA HIS A 114 -4.39 0.17 -11.02
C HIS A 114 -5.36 1.26 -11.55
N PRO A 115 -5.57 1.39 -12.87
CA PRO A 115 -6.43 2.42 -13.45
C PRO A 115 -7.85 2.44 -12.88
N SER A 116 -8.44 1.27 -12.61
CA SER A 116 -9.79 1.18 -12.04
C SER A 116 -9.90 1.81 -10.65
N VAL A 117 -8.81 1.87 -9.88
CA VAL A 117 -8.78 2.50 -8.57
C VAL A 117 -8.70 4.02 -8.76
N VAL A 118 -7.89 4.49 -9.70
CA VAL A 118 -7.82 5.93 -10.03
C VAL A 118 -9.19 6.45 -10.47
N GLU A 119 -9.83 5.75 -11.42
CA GLU A 119 -11.15 6.11 -11.95
C GLU A 119 -12.26 5.95 -10.89
N GLY A 120 -12.26 4.84 -10.15
CA GLY A 120 -13.32 4.50 -9.19
C GLY A 120 -13.39 5.44 -7.98
N TYR A 121 -12.27 6.07 -7.62
CA TYR A 121 -12.19 6.99 -6.49
C TYR A 121 -11.88 8.44 -6.87
N GLY A 122 -11.76 8.76 -8.17
CA GLY A 122 -11.47 10.12 -8.63
C GLY A 122 -10.11 10.64 -8.15
N ILE A 123 -9.10 9.77 -8.10
CA ILE A 123 -7.76 10.15 -7.65
C ILE A 123 -7.10 10.99 -8.76
N GLU A 124 -6.92 12.28 -8.49
CA GLU A 124 -6.24 13.18 -9.42
C GLU A 124 -4.73 13.11 -9.22
N VAL A 125 -4.00 12.73 -10.27
CA VAL A 125 -2.54 12.82 -10.29
C VAL A 125 -2.16 14.19 -10.84
N GLU A 126 -1.94 15.16 -9.96
CA GLU A 126 -1.43 16.47 -10.36
C GLU A 126 0.04 16.33 -10.78
N GLY A 127 0.27 15.93 -12.04
CA GLY A 127 1.61 15.54 -12.48
C GLY A 127 1.67 14.98 -13.90
N SER A 128 1.06 15.66 -14.87
CA SER A 128 1.35 15.48 -16.29
C SER A 128 0.96 16.73 -17.06
N GLN A 129 1.81 17.77 -17.02
CA GLN A 129 1.86 18.71 -18.14
C GLN A 129 2.65 18.03 -19.26
N PRO A 130 2.03 17.66 -20.40
CA PRO A 130 2.81 17.25 -21.55
C PRO A 130 3.58 18.46 -22.07
N SER A 131 4.91 18.34 -22.14
CA SER A 131 5.77 19.24 -22.91
C SER A 131 5.69 18.90 -24.39
#